data_AF-A0A4Q5V082-F1
#
_entry.id   AF-A0A4Q5V082-F1
#
_cell.length_a   1.000
_cell.length_b   1.000
_cell.length_c   1.000
_cell.angle_alpha   90.00
_cell.angle_beta   90.00
_cell.angle_gamma   90.00
#
_symmetry.space_group_name_H-M   'P 1'
#
loop_
_entity.id
_entity.type
_entity.pdbx_description
1 polymer ?
#
loop_
_entity_poly.entity_id
_entity_poly.type
_entity_poly.pdbx_seq_one_letter_code
_entity_poly.pdbx_strand_id
1 'polypeptide(L)'
;MLALCRNVFATLTTRKILKRVPWATRWYLAGISALARPGNHYTILPSMHKIIAGILLLLNPAALFSQGSRPLLGIPSLAIKSNIPSTSLAPARLLIETNQLITGLTNCNCLSGCAVLPVKLLSFEGRRVNTALVQLDWKTANEYQNKGFEVQRSLGNTREFRPIAFVPAQTTGGLRYEYALPDNNGFSGISYYRLKQIDLNEAFTFSETIAIKGYDKEASLSLYPNPVSDKLTANIFSLLPGTAVLSITDATQKKLYTQTLRLNKGLNLIALPARSLLSGVYFVQVVSEEMNVLSGKFIKL
;
A
#
# COMPACT_ATOMS: atom_id res chain seq x y z
N MET A 1 -36.38 -14.29 -22.50
CA MET A 1 -34.97 -14.37 -22.07
C MET A 1 -34.39 -15.80 -22.20
N LEU A 2 -35.13 -16.85 -21.83
CA LEU A 2 -34.70 -18.26 -22.03
C LEU A 2 -34.46 -18.66 -23.50
N ALA A 3 -35.20 -18.09 -24.46
CA ALA A 3 -34.99 -18.34 -25.90
C ALA A 3 -33.71 -17.68 -26.46
N LEU A 4 -33.26 -16.56 -25.86
CA LEU A 4 -32.04 -15.86 -26.26
C LEU A 4 -30.77 -16.60 -25.81
N CYS A 5 -30.78 -17.25 -24.64
CA CYS A 5 -29.68 -18.11 -24.19
C CYS A 5 -29.51 -19.36 -25.07
N ARG A 6 -30.59 -19.92 -25.63
CA ARG A 6 -30.53 -21.09 -26.53
C ARG A 6 -29.82 -20.76 -27.86
N ASN A 7 -30.07 -19.59 -28.42
CA ASN A 7 -29.48 -19.19 -29.71
C ASN A 7 -28.00 -18.80 -29.61
N VAL A 8 -27.56 -18.22 -28.49
CA VAL A 8 -26.13 -17.91 -28.25
C VAL A 8 -25.32 -19.20 -28.04
N PHE A 9 -25.91 -20.22 -27.42
CA PHE A 9 -25.24 -21.52 -27.21
C PHE A 9 -25.07 -22.32 -28.51
N ALA A 10 -26.04 -22.24 -29.44
CA ALA A 10 -25.96 -22.89 -30.75
C ALA A 10 -24.93 -22.26 -31.71
N THR A 11 -24.64 -20.97 -31.54
CA THR A 11 -23.63 -20.25 -32.35
C THR A 11 -22.20 -20.45 -31.82
N LEU A 12 -22.03 -20.76 -30.53
CA LEU A 12 -20.71 -21.02 -29.92
C LEU A 12 -20.19 -22.45 -30.14
N THR A 13 -21.07 -23.43 -30.40
CA THR A 13 -20.66 -24.82 -30.70
C THR A 13 -20.31 -25.07 -32.16
N THR A 14 -20.75 -24.19 -33.09
CA THR A 14 -20.53 -24.35 -34.53
C THR A 14 -19.28 -23.63 -35.08
N ARG A 15 -18.73 -22.64 -34.36
CA ARG A 15 -17.44 -22.03 -34.73
C ARG A 15 -16.33 -22.55 -33.82
N LYS A 16 -15.18 -22.92 -34.40
CA LYS A 16 -13.95 -23.41 -33.73
C LYS A 16 -13.35 -22.36 -32.75
N ILE A 17 -14.06 -22.03 -31.67
CA ILE A 17 -13.66 -21.03 -30.67
C ILE A 17 -13.25 -21.70 -29.33
N LEU A 18 -13.46 -23.01 -29.19
CA LEU A 18 -13.10 -23.79 -27.99
C LEU A 18 -11.61 -24.13 -27.83
N LYS A 19 -10.74 -23.69 -28.76
CA LYS A 19 -9.28 -23.95 -28.71
C LYS A 19 -8.44 -22.82 -28.10
N ARG A 20 -9.03 -21.66 -27.77
CA ARG A 20 -8.28 -20.49 -27.25
C ARG A 20 -8.65 -20.07 -25.82
N VAL A 21 -9.35 -20.93 -25.07
CA VAL A 21 -9.85 -20.58 -23.73
C VAL A 21 -9.04 -21.32 -22.65
N PRO A 22 -8.48 -20.64 -21.61
CA PRO A 22 -7.72 -21.26 -20.52
C PRO A 22 -8.52 -22.30 -19.73
N TRP A 23 -7.83 -23.32 -19.21
CA TRP A 23 -8.40 -24.51 -18.56
C TRP A 23 -9.38 -24.21 -17.40
N ALA A 24 -9.16 -23.12 -16.66
CA ALA A 24 -10.03 -22.69 -15.55
C ALA A 24 -11.46 -22.31 -15.99
N THR A 25 -11.64 -21.89 -17.24
CA THR A 25 -12.95 -21.46 -17.78
C THR A 25 -13.82 -22.63 -18.22
N ARG A 26 -13.24 -23.82 -18.48
CA ARG A 26 -14.01 -25.03 -18.84
C ARG A 26 -14.81 -25.59 -17.67
N TRP A 27 -14.28 -25.47 -16.45
CA TRP A 27 -14.98 -25.91 -15.23
C TRP A 27 -16.19 -25.02 -14.90
N TYR A 28 -16.06 -23.71 -15.12
CA TYR A 28 -17.15 -22.76 -14.88
C TYR A 28 -18.34 -22.96 -15.84
N LEU A 29 -18.08 -23.34 -17.09
CA LEU A 29 -19.12 -23.62 -18.09
C LEU A 29 -19.77 -25.00 -17.91
N ALA A 30 -19.04 -26.00 -17.42
CA ALA A 30 -19.59 -27.31 -17.11
C ALA A 30 -20.54 -27.30 -15.90
N GLY A 31 -20.30 -26.42 -14.92
CA GLY A 31 -21.17 -26.25 -13.74
C GLY A 31 -22.55 -25.67 -14.08
N ILE A 32 -22.65 -24.81 -15.09
CA ILE A 32 -23.92 -24.17 -15.47
C ILE A 32 -24.83 -25.12 -16.25
N SER A 33 -24.29 -26.09 -16.99
CA SER A 33 -25.08 -27.13 -17.67
C SER A 33 -25.74 -28.13 -16.71
N ALA A 34 -25.25 -28.26 -15.47
CA ALA A 34 -25.82 -29.18 -14.48
C ALA A 34 -27.03 -28.60 -13.70
N LEU A 35 -27.32 -27.30 -13.83
CA LEU A 35 -28.35 -26.60 -13.04
C LEU A 35 -29.67 -26.36 -13.78
N ALA A 36 -29.81 -26.82 -15.02
CA ALA A 36 -31.04 -26.69 -15.81
C ALA A 36 -31.78 -28.04 -15.93
N ARG A 37 -32.36 -28.52 -14.83
CA ARG A 37 -33.46 -29.53 -14.88
C ARG A 37 -34.81 -28.81 -14.81
N PRO A 38 -35.82 -29.24 -15.59
CA PRO A 38 -37.13 -28.60 -15.58
C PRO A 38 -37.84 -28.89 -14.25
N GLY A 39 -38.26 -27.85 -13.53
CA GLY A 39 -39.17 -27.99 -12.38
C GLY A 39 -39.00 -27.05 -11.19
N ASN A 40 -37.89 -26.32 -11.05
CA ASN A 40 -37.68 -25.46 -9.88
C ASN A 40 -37.68 -23.96 -10.22
N HIS A 41 -38.48 -23.19 -9.48
CA HIS A 41 -38.37 -21.74 -9.41
C HIS A 41 -37.11 -21.36 -8.62
N TYR A 42 -36.19 -20.61 -9.22
CA TYR A 42 -35.04 -20.04 -8.53
C TYR A 42 -35.02 -18.52 -8.69
N THR A 43 -34.92 -17.81 -7.57
CA THR A 43 -34.67 -16.37 -7.50
C THR A 43 -33.17 -16.11 -7.73
N ILE A 44 -32.84 -15.41 -8.81
CA ILE A 44 -31.47 -14.99 -9.12
C ILE A 44 -31.10 -13.83 -8.20
N LEU A 45 -30.02 -13.96 -7.41
CA LEU A 45 -29.52 -12.86 -6.58
C LEU A 45 -29.07 -11.65 -7.44
N PRO A 46 -29.28 -10.40 -6.99
CA PRO A 46 -29.01 -9.17 -7.78
C PRO A 46 -27.55 -9.00 -8.24
N SER A 47 -26.61 -9.76 -7.68
CA SER A 47 -25.18 -9.68 -7.96
C SER A 47 -24.74 -10.34 -9.28
N MET A 48 -25.57 -11.15 -9.93
CA MET A 48 -25.15 -11.87 -11.15
C MET A 48 -25.31 -11.06 -12.46
N HIS A 49 -26.14 -10.02 -12.49
CA HIS A 49 -26.37 -9.22 -13.70
C HIS A 49 -25.15 -8.38 -14.11
N LYS A 50 -24.34 -7.92 -13.14
CA LYS A 50 -23.14 -7.09 -13.40
C LYS A 50 -22.00 -7.90 -14.03
N ILE A 51 -21.88 -9.18 -13.66
CA ILE A 51 -20.84 -10.08 -14.18
C ILE A 51 -21.14 -10.48 -15.63
N ILE A 52 -22.41 -10.71 -15.97
CA ILE A 52 -22.85 -11.05 -17.33
C ILE A 52 -22.69 -9.84 -18.28
N ALA A 53 -23.01 -8.63 -17.81
CA ALA A 53 -22.81 -7.40 -18.59
C ALA A 53 -21.33 -7.11 -18.88
N GLY A 54 -20.43 -7.38 -17.92
CA GLY A 54 -18.98 -7.23 -18.11
C GLY A 54 -18.38 -8.21 -19.12
N ILE A 55 -18.88 -9.44 -19.15
CA ILE A 55 -18.41 -10.47 -20.09
C ILE A 55 -18.89 -10.19 -21.53
N LEU A 56 -20.09 -9.62 -21.70
CA LEU A 56 -20.62 -9.23 -23.01
C LEU A 56 -19.89 -8.03 -23.65
N LEU A 57 -19.40 -7.08 -22.83
CA LEU A 57 -18.62 -5.93 -23.29
C LEU A 57 -17.20 -6.31 -23.77
N LEU A 58 -16.64 -7.41 -23.27
CA LEU A 58 -15.30 -7.88 -23.65
C LEU A 58 -15.30 -8.72 -24.94
N LEU A 59 -16.45 -9.17 -25.43
CA LEU A 59 -16.54 -10.13 -26.53
C LEU A 59 -16.93 -9.52 -27.89
N ASN A 60 -17.43 -8.28 -27.97
CA ASN A 60 -17.73 -7.65 -29.27
C ASN A 60 -17.89 -6.11 -29.21
N PRO A 61 -16.90 -5.30 -29.64
CA PRO A 61 -17.02 -3.83 -29.57
C PRO A 61 -17.80 -3.20 -30.74
N ALA A 62 -18.26 -3.96 -31.74
CA ALA A 62 -18.75 -3.42 -33.02
C ALA A 62 -20.27 -3.55 -33.26
N ALA A 63 -21.08 -3.79 -32.22
CA ALA A 63 -22.54 -3.93 -32.36
C ALA A 63 -23.29 -2.68 -31.86
N LEU A 64 -22.90 -1.51 -32.34
CA LEU A 64 -23.70 -0.28 -32.26
C LEU A 64 -23.31 0.53 -33.49
N PHE A 65 -24.01 0.30 -34.61
CA PHE A 65 -24.20 1.19 -35.78
C PHE A 65 -24.46 0.34 -37.03
N SER A 66 -25.73 0.12 -37.37
CA SER A 66 -26.19 0.17 -38.77
C SER A 66 -27.70 0.36 -38.84
N GLN A 67 -28.11 1.31 -39.69
CA GLN A 67 -29.50 1.59 -40.05
C GLN A 67 -30.02 0.56 -41.06
N GLY A 68 -31.33 0.29 -41.08
CA GLY A 68 -31.96 -0.46 -42.16
C GLY A 68 -33.36 -0.99 -41.83
N SER A 69 -34.36 -0.27 -42.31
CA SER A 69 -35.82 -0.46 -42.19
C SER A 69 -36.39 -1.71 -42.89
N ARG A 70 -37.32 -2.43 -42.23
CA ARG A 70 -38.61 -2.97 -42.75
C ARG A 70 -39.39 -3.71 -41.62
N PRO A 71 -40.73 -3.56 -41.48
CA PRO A 71 -41.48 -4.05 -40.33
C PRO A 71 -42.07 -5.45 -40.56
N LEU A 72 -42.13 -6.27 -39.51
CA LEU A 72 -42.97 -7.47 -39.42
C LEU A 72 -43.85 -7.36 -38.18
N LEU A 73 -45.16 -7.54 -38.39
CA LEU A 73 -46.24 -7.35 -37.44
C LEU A 73 -46.12 -8.28 -36.22
N GLY A 74 -46.50 -7.75 -35.05
CA GLY A 74 -47.09 -8.57 -33.99
C GLY A 74 -46.34 -8.62 -32.66
N ILE A 75 -46.11 -7.47 -32.01
CA ILE A 75 -45.93 -7.40 -30.55
C ILE A 75 -46.56 -6.08 -30.07
N PRO A 76 -47.43 -6.06 -29.05
CA PRO A 76 -47.85 -4.80 -28.45
C PRO A 76 -46.64 -4.18 -27.76
N SER A 77 -46.21 -3.02 -28.25
CA SER A 77 -45.21 -2.19 -27.59
C SER A 77 -45.80 -1.65 -26.28
N LEU A 78 -45.15 -1.96 -25.15
CA LEU A 78 -45.32 -1.20 -23.93
C LEU A 78 -44.68 0.18 -24.16
N ALA A 79 -45.41 1.09 -24.77
CA ALA A 79 -44.97 2.47 -24.95
C ALA A 79 -45.07 3.21 -23.62
N ILE A 80 -43.93 3.51 -22.99
CA ILE A 80 -43.88 4.60 -22.02
C ILE A 80 -44.10 5.88 -22.82
N LYS A 81 -45.32 6.41 -22.75
CA LYS A 81 -45.68 7.70 -23.34
C LYS A 81 -45.05 8.81 -22.50
N SER A 82 -43.78 9.10 -22.72
CA SER A 82 -43.18 10.34 -22.21
C SER A 82 -43.68 11.48 -23.10
N ASN A 83 -44.70 12.19 -22.64
CA ASN A 83 -45.21 13.41 -23.26
C ASN A 83 -44.23 14.57 -23.03
N ILE A 84 -43.03 14.51 -23.61
CA ILE A 84 -42.12 15.65 -23.67
C ILE A 84 -41.85 15.94 -25.15
N PRO A 85 -42.37 17.05 -25.70
CA PRO A 85 -42.02 17.44 -27.06
C PRO A 85 -40.51 17.72 -27.13
N SER A 86 -39.85 17.08 -28.09
CA SER A 86 -38.44 17.28 -28.41
C SER A 86 -38.25 18.66 -29.05
N THR A 87 -38.04 19.68 -28.23
CA THR A 87 -37.56 20.99 -28.66
C THR A 87 -36.54 21.52 -27.66
N SER A 88 -35.32 21.74 -28.16
CA SER A 88 -34.23 22.50 -27.52
C SER A 88 -33.57 21.89 -26.28
N LEU A 89 -32.35 21.36 -26.44
CA LEU A 89 -31.39 21.21 -25.34
C LEU A 89 -30.95 22.62 -24.90
N ALA A 90 -31.63 23.19 -23.91
CA ALA A 90 -31.06 24.26 -23.10
C ALA A 90 -30.24 23.62 -21.96
N PRO A 91 -29.02 24.10 -21.66
CA PRO A 91 -28.28 23.60 -20.51
C PRO A 91 -29.01 23.93 -19.21
N ALA A 92 -28.88 23.06 -18.20
CA ALA A 92 -29.41 23.30 -16.87
C ALA A 92 -28.90 24.65 -16.33
N ARG A 93 -29.81 25.59 -16.05
CA ARG A 93 -29.48 26.85 -15.39
C ARG A 93 -29.54 26.64 -13.87
N LEU A 94 -28.41 26.84 -13.20
CA LEU A 94 -28.36 27.10 -11.77
C LEU A 94 -28.76 28.58 -11.57
N LEU A 95 -29.90 28.85 -10.95
CA LEU A 95 -30.27 30.21 -10.54
C LEU A 95 -29.63 30.49 -9.18
N ILE A 96 -28.58 31.30 -9.19
CA ILE A 96 -28.04 31.92 -7.98
C ILE A 96 -28.79 33.25 -7.84
N GLU A 97 -29.57 33.44 -6.77
CA GLU A 97 -30.13 34.74 -6.43
C GLU A 97 -29.00 35.64 -5.93
N THR A 98 -28.24 36.20 -6.86
CA THR A 98 -27.35 37.33 -6.62
C THR A 98 -27.86 38.50 -7.44
N ASN A 99 -27.96 39.67 -6.82
CA ASN A 99 -28.50 40.89 -7.43
C ASN A 99 -27.50 41.54 -8.42
N GLN A 100 -26.83 40.72 -9.24
CA GLN A 100 -25.77 41.12 -10.15
C GLN A 100 -25.93 40.44 -11.51
N LEU A 101 -25.91 41.26 -12.56
CA LEU A 101 -26.10 40.86 -13.95
C LEU A 101 -24.85 40.13 -14.46
N ILE A 102 -24.97 38.85 -14.83
CA ILE A 102 -23.87 38.12 -15.49
C ILE A 102 -24.23 37.92 -16.96
N THR A 103 -23.58 38.69 -17.83
CA THR A 103 -23.61 38.53 -19.29
C THR A 103 -22.49 37.58 -19.72
N GLY A 104 -22.83 36.43 -20.32
CA GLY A 104 -21.85 35.57 -21.03
C GLY A 104 -21.22 36.34 -22.20
N LEU A 105 -20.00 36.09 -22.65
CA LEU A 105 -19.27 34.84 -22.84
C LEU A 105 -17.75 35.16 -22.93
N THR A 106 -16.95 34.09 -22.87
CA THR A 106 -15.58 33.95 -23.40
C THR A 106 -14.44 34.70 -22.70
N ASN A 107 -13.47 33.88 -22.28
CA ASN A 107 -12.16 34.20 -21.69
C ASN A 107 -12.17 34.50 -20.19
N CYS A 108 -12.15 33.44 -19.38
CA CYS A 108 -11.31 33.47 -18.17
C CYS A 108 -9.85 33.55 -18.61
N ASN A 109 -9.41 34.75 -18.99
CA ASN A 109 -8.01 35.08 -19.15
C ASN A 109 -7.39 35.15 -17.75
N CYS A 110 -6.82 34.05 -17.29
CA CYS A 110 -5.88 34.07 -16.18
C CYS A 110 -4.58 34.73 -16.69
N LEU A 111 -4.55 36.07 -16.81
CA LEU A 111 -3.38 36.86 -17.23
C LEU A 111 -2.34 37.05 -16.12
N SER A 112 -2.34 36.17 -15.12
CA SER A 112 -1.24 36.01 -14.18
C SER A 112 -1.30 34.58 -13.69
N GLY A 113 -0.17 33.89 -13.80
CA GLY A 113 -0.07 32.45 -13.66
C GLY A 113 -0.88 31.93 -12.48
N CYS A 114 -1.71 30.91 -12.73
CA CYS A 114 -2.04 29.94 -11.70
C CYS A 114 -0.72 29.37 -11.21
N ALA A 115 -0.12 30.00 -10.20
CA ALA A 115 0.92 29.40 -9.41
C ALA A 115 0.26 28.21 -8.75
N VAL A 116 0.45 27.04 -9.37
CA VAL A 116 0.13 25.77 -8.75
C VAL A 116 0.90 25.77 -7.45
N LEU A 117 0.19 25.82 -6.32
CA LEU A 117 0.86 25.81 -5.03
C LEU A 117 1.56 24.44 -4.94
N PRO A 118 2.90 24.40 -4.74
CA PRO A 118 3.61 23.14 -4.64
C PRO A 118 2.96 22.27 -3.57
N VAL A 119 2.87 20.96 -3.80
CA VAL A 119 2.40 20.04 -2.73
C VAL A 119 3.20 20.32 -1.47
N LYS A 120 2.50 20.48 -0.36
CA LYS A 120 3.14 20.79 0.91
C LYS A 120 3.49 19.48 1.60
N LEU A 121 4.77 19.11 1.55
CA LEU A 121 5.31 18.05 2.38
C LEU A 121 5.19 18.47 3.85
N LEU A 122 4.47 17.68 4.65
CA LEU A 122 4.23 17.94 6.07
C LEU A 122 5.34 17.35 6.94
N SER A 123 5.75 16.12 6.64
CA SER A 123 6.85 15.45 7.32
C SER A 123 7.50 14.42 6.41
N PHE A 124 8.79 14.20 6.61
CA PHE A 124 9.52 13.08 6.06
C PHE A 124 10.43 12.53 7.15
N GLU A 125 10.18 11.29 7.53
CA GLU A 125 10.83 10.63 8.65
C GLU A 125 11.31 9.24 8.22
N GLY A 126 12.28 8.71 8.94
CA GLY A 126 12.75 7.35 8.72
C GLY A 126 13.29 6.75 9.99
N ARG A 127 13.18 5.43 10.10
CA ARG A 127 13.76 4.67 11.20
C ARG A 127 14.33 3.36 10.70
N ARG A 128 15.46 2.95 11.26
CA ARG A 128 16.00 1.62 11.02
C ARG A 128 15.20 0.60 11.83
N VAL A 129 14.59 -0.36 11.15
CA VAL A 129 13.79 -1.42 11.78
C VAL A 129 14.69 -2.59 12.18
N ASN A 130 15.65 -2.96 11.33
CA ASN A 130 16.68 -3.96 11.63
C ASN A 130 17.96 -3.70 10.80
N THR A 131 18.92 -4.63 10.80
CA THR A 131 20.18 -4.51 10.03
C THR A 131 19.97 -4.22 8.55
N ALA A 132 18.93 -4.80 7.97
CA ALA A 132 18.69 -4.81 6.54
C ALA A 132 17.54 -3.88 6.14
N LEU A 133 16.72 -3.40 7.08
CA LEU A 133 15.48 -2.69 6.77
C LEU A 133 15.45 -1.30 7.40
N VAL A 134 15.21 -0.30 6.55
CA VAL A 134 14.85 1.06 6.94
C VAL A 134 13.41 1.31 6.53
N GLN A 135 12.60 1.78 7.46
CA GLN A 135 11.24 2.24 7.17
C GLN A 135 11.26 3.74 6.95
N LEU A 136 10.74 4.20 5.83
CA LEU A 136 10.55 5.61 5.49
C LEU A 136 9.06 5.93 5.52
N ASP A 137 8.70 7.02 6.19
CA ASP A 137 7.31 7.45 6.32
C ASP A 137 7.22 8.95 6.02
N TRP A 138 6.28 9.36 5.18
CA TRP A 138 6.04 10.78 4.89
C TRP A 138 4.58 11.12 4.74
N LYS A 139 4.29 12.40 4.93
CA LYS A 139 2.94 12.94 4.90
C LYS A 139 2.90 14.19 4.06
N THR A 140 1.86 14.33 3.28
CA THR A 140 1.65 15.47 2.37
C THR A 140 0.29 16.07 2.62
N ALA A 141 0.18 17.37 2.40
CA ALA A 141 -1.09 18.07 2.30
C ALA A 141 -1.33 18.46 0.83
N ASN A 142 -2.56 18.28 0.37
CA ASN A 142 -3.05 18.74 -0.92
C ASN A 142 -2.14 18.37 -2.11
N GLU A 143 -2.27 17.14 -2.62
CA GLU A 143 -1.49 16.63 -3.75
C GLU A 143 -2.01 17.07 -5.13
N TYR A 144 -2.53 18.29 -5.22
CA TYR A 144 -3.03 18.81 -6.49
C TYR A 144 -1.90 18.91 -7.52
N GLN A 145 -2.11 18.33 -8.70
CA GLN A 145 -1.14 18.26 -9.81
C GLN A 145 0.20 17.58 -9.47
N ASN A 146 0.21 16.70 -8.47
CA ASN A 146 1.37 15.87 -8.16
C ASN A 146 1.40 14.59 -9.01
N LYS A 147 2.55 14.26 -9.59
CA LYS A 147 2.78 12.96 -10.24
C LYS A 147 3.18 11.91 -9.21
N GLY A 148 3.99 12.29 -8.23
CA GLY A 148 4.43 11.42 -7.14
C GLY A 148 5.81 11.76 -6.59
N PHE A 149 6.40 10.80 -5.90
CA PHE A 149 7.64 10.95 -5.16
C PHE A 149 8.67 9.92 -5.61
N GLU A 150 9.78 10.39 -6.17
CA GLU A 150 10.97 9.57 -6.35
C GLU A 150 11.77 9.60 -5.05
N VAL A 151 11.84 8.45 -4.37
CA VAL A 151 12.61 8.30 -3.15
C VAL A 151 14.06 8.06 -3.54
N GLN A 152 14.96 8.90 -3.03
CA GLN A 152 16.38 8.81 -3.31
C GLN A 152 17.17 8.51 -2.04
N ARG A 153 18.22 7.70 -2.19
CA ARG A 153 19.13 7.29 -1.13
C ARG A 153 20.58 7.59 -1.49
N SER A 154 21.36 8.05 -0.51
CA SER A 154 22.81 8.10 -0.57
C SER A 154 23.42 7.32 0.60
N LEU A 155 24.57 6.70 0.38
CA LEU A 155 25.26 5.88 1.37
C LEU A 155 26.58 6.55 1.75
N GLY A 156 26.73 6.94 3.02
CA GLY A 156 27.97 7.47 3.56
C GLY A 156 28.30 8.92 3.19
N ASN A 157 27.53 9.57 2.32
CA ASN A 157 27.67 10.99 1.99
C ASN A 157 26.34 11.64 1.58
N THR A 158 26.33 12.95 1.35
CA THR A 158 25.16 13.73 0.94
C THR A 158 25.25 14.24 -0.51
N ARG A 159 26.16 13.70 -1.33
CA ARG A 159 26.41 14.16 -2.70
C ARG A 159 25.81 13.24 -3.74
N GLU A 160 25.88 11.93 -3.52
CA GLU A 160 25.49 10.92 -4.52
C GLU A 160 24.17 10.25 -4.16
N PHE A 161 23.06 10.86 -4.56
CA PHE A 161 21.73 10.29 -4.39
C PHE A 161 21.34 9.42 -5.59
N ARG A 162 20.88 8.19 -5.33
CA ARG A 162 20.35 7.27 -6.35
C ARG A 162 18.86 7.01 -6.08
N PRO A 163 18.01 6.95 -7.12
CA PRO A 163 16.61 6.58 -6.94
C PRO A 163 16.51 5.13 -6.47
N ILE A 164 15.65 4.87 -5.49
CA ILE A 164 15.38 3.52 -4.97
C ILE A 164 13.94 3.07 -5.23
N ALA A 165 12.99 4.02 -5.34
CA ALA A 165 11.59 3.74 -5.62
C ALA A 165 10.90 4.99 -6.18
N PHE A 166 9.81 4.79 -6.91
CA PHE A 166 8.86 5.84 -7.25
C PHE A 166 7.50 5.48 -6.64
N VAL A 167 6.92 6.41 -5.89
CA VAL A 167 5.61 6.26 -5.26
C VAL A 167 4.65 7.26 -5.90
N PRO A 168 3.64 6.80 -6.66
CA PRO A 168 2.70 7.71 -7.30
C PRO A 168 1.89 8.48 -6.26
N ALA A 169 1.52 9.72 -6.59
CA ALA A 169 0.63 10.52 -5.77
C ALA A 169 -0.74 9.86 -5.61
N GLN A 170 -1.37 10.07 -4.48
CA GLN A 170 -2.74 9.63 -4.21
C GLN A 170 -3.70 10.68 -4.76
N THR A 171 -4.65 10.25 -5.61
CA THR A 171 -5.58 11.15 -6.33
C THR A 171 -6.81 11.55 -5.51
N THR A 172 -6.83 11.22 -4.22
CA THR A 172 -8.05 11.08 -3.42
C THR A 172 -8.54 12.34 -2.72
N GLY A 173 -8.57 13.52 -3.34
CA GLY A 173 -9.26 14.75 -2.83
C GLY A 173 -9.11 15.13 -1.34
N GLY A 174 -8.16 14.52 -0.63
CA GLY A 174 -8.03 14.51 0.81
C GLY A 174 -7.09 15.61 1.27
N LEU A 175 -7.30 16.06 2.50
CA LEU A 175 -6.49 17.11 3.11
C LEU A 175 -5.10 16.60 3.55
N ARG A 176 -4.94 15.28 3.69
CA ARG A 176 -3.70 14.65 4.14
C ARG A 176 -3.56 13.25 3.55
N TYR A 177 -2.35 12.93 3.11
CA TYR A 177 -1.98 11.60 2.65
C TYR A 177 -0.79 11.09 3.44
N GLU A 178 -0.75 9.78 3.64
CA GLU A 178 0.31 9.11 4.38
C GLU A 178 0.91 8.02 3.50
N TYR A 179 2.23 7.94 3.56
CA TYR A 179 3.03 7.02 2.77
C TYR A 179 4.02 6.30 3.65
N ALA A 180 4.28 5.05 3.27
CA ALA A 180 5.20 4.16 3.95
C ALA A 180 5.99 3.39 2.87
N LEU A 181 7.31 3.42 2.97
CA LEU A 181 8.20 2.68 2.07
C LEU A 181 9.25 1.92 2.88
N PRO A 182 9.20 0.57 2.87
CA PRO A 182 10.29 -0.25 3.36
C PRO A 182 11.44 -0.25 2.35
N ASP A 183 12.63 0.16 2.79
CA ASP A 183 13.87 0.11 2.03
C ASP A 183 14.80 -0.98 2.57
N ASN A 184 15.13 -1.96 1.73
CA ASN A 184 16.10 -3.01 2.05
C ASN A 184 17.54 -2.44 1.97
N ASN A 185 17.94 -1.75 3.04
CA ASN A 185 19.23 -1.12 3.20
C ASN A 185 20.06 -1.75 4.32
N GLY A 186 20.97 -2.65 3.93
CA GLY A 186 21.99 -3.25 4.78
C GLY A 186 23.25 -2.40 5.02
N PHE A 187 23.24 -1.09 4.74
CA PHE A 187 24.41 -0.25 4.95
C PHE A 187 24.66 0.01 6.44
N SER A 188 25.87 -0.30 6.90
CA SER A 188 26.31 -0.13 8.29
C SER A 188 26.72 1.31 8.64
N GLY A 189 26.99 2.15 7.63
CA GLY A 189 27.22 3.58 7.84
C GLY A 189 25.92 4.39 7.84
N ILE A 190 26.04 5.71 7.98
CA ILE A 190 24.89 6.61 7.88
C ILE A 190 24.36 6.61 6.45
N SER A 191 23.06 6.38 6.31
CA SER A 191 22.34 6.47 5.04
C SER A 191 21.52 7.75 5.02
N TYR A 192 21.54 8.45 3.91
CA TYR A 192 20.81 9.70 3.73
C TYR A 192 19.67 9.47 2.75
N TYR A 193 18.51 10.06 3.06
CA TYR A 193 17.32 9.95 2.23
C TYR A 193 16.74 11.32 1.94
N ARG A 194 16.17 11.47 0.76
CA ARG A 194 15.36 12.63 0.37
C ARG A 194 14.27 12.19 -0.58
N LEU A 195 13.19 12.94 -0.62
CA LEU A 195 12.14 12.80 -1.61
C LEU A 195 12.39 13.81 -2.72
N LYS A 196 12.28 13.36 -3.97
CA LYS A 196 12.13 14.22 -5.13
C LYS A 196 10.66 14.16 -5.53
N GLN A 197 9.91 15.18 -5.15
CA GLN A 197 8.53 15.33 -5.59
C GLN A 197 8.53 15.77 -7.05
N ILE A 198 7.69 15.15 -7.87
CA ILE A 198 7.56 15.43 -9.29
C ILE A 198 6.11 15.80 -9.56
N ASP A 199 5.88 16.95 -10.16
CA ASP A 199 4.56 17.42 -10.56
C ASP A 199 4.18 16.89 -11.95
N LEU A 200 2.91 17.00 -12.35
CA LEU A 200 2.43 16.50 -13.65
C LEU A 200 3.07 17.21 -14.87
N ASN A 201 3.65 18.39 -14.66
CA ASN A 201 4.42 19.14 -15.67
C ASN A 201 5.93 18.80 -15.65
N GLU A 202 6.33 17.75 -14.93
CA GLU A 202 7.73 17.33 -14.71
C GLU A 202 8.60 18.32 -13.91
N ALA A 203 8.03 19.39 -13.36
CA ALA A 203 8.72 20.20 -12.35
C ALA A 203 8.98 19.34 -11.10
N PHE A 204 10.08 19.64 -10.39
CA PHE A 204 10.41 18.88 -9.20
C PHE A 204 10.95 19.74 -8.07
N THR A 205 10.70 19.28 -6.85
CA THR A 205 11.23 19.88 -5.61
C THR A 205 11.79 18.78 -4.72
N PHE A 206 12.89 19.06 -4.03
CA PHE A 206 13.47 18.13 -3.05
C PHE A 206 12.95 18.42 -1.64
N SER A 207 12.74 17.37 -0.86
CA SER A 207 12.56 17.50 0.59
C SER A 207 13.88 17.84 1.29
N GLU A 208 13.78 18.12 2.59
CA GLU A 208 14.93 18.00 3.47
C GLU A 208 15.55 16.60 3.41
N THR A 209 16.84 16.53 3.66
CA THR A 209 17.57 15.26 3.72
C THR A 209 17.56 14.75 5.15
N ILE A 210 17.05 13.53 5.35
CA ILE A 210 17.10 12.85 6.65
C ILE A 210 18.30 11.91 6.71
N ALA A 211 18.94 11.84 7.88
CA ALA A 211 20.06 10.94 8.13
C ALA A 211 19.61 9.78 9.03
N ILE A 212 19.77 8.56 8.53
CA ILE A 212 19.48 7.33 9.27
C ILE A 212 20.80 6.68 9.63
N LYS A 213 21.10 6.64 10.94
CA LYS A 213 22.28 5.94 11.44
C LYS A 213 22.26 4.49 10.94
N GLY A 214 23.42 4.00 10.55
CA GLY A 214 23.61 2.59 10.25
C GLY A 214 23.50 1.74 11.51
N TYR A 215 23.99 0.53 11.42
CA TYR A 215 24.02 -0.40 12.55
C TYR A 215 25.47 -0.67 12.97
N ASP A 216 25.66 -0.97 14.24
CA ASP A 216 26.98 -1.27 14.78
C ASP A 216 27.53 -2.53 14.09
N LYS A 217 28.74 -2.46 13.53
CA LYS A 217 29.36 -3.59 12.81
C LYS A 217 29.76 -4.75 13.72
N GLU A 218 29.62 -4.56 15.02
CA GLU A 218 29.98 -5.53 16.04
C GLU A 218 28.73 -5.95 16.77
N ALA A 219 28.71 -7.20 17.22
CA ALA A 219 27.69 -7.65 18.14
C ALA A 219 27.77 -6.80 19.41
N SER A 220 26.63 -6.36 19.93
CA SER A 220 26.60 -5.45 21.08
C SER A 220 25.47 -5.80 22.05
N LEU A 221 25.68 -5.49 23.32
CA LEU A 221 24.69 -5.67 24.38
C LEU A 221 24.54 -4.35 25.13
N SER A 222 23.31 -3.85 25.19
CA SER A 222 22.95 -2.73 26.04
C SER A 222 21.79 -3.11 26.96
N LEU A 223 21.80 -2.59 28.18
CA LEU A 223 20.84 -2.93 29.23
C LEU A 223 20.13 -1.66 29.68
N TYR A 224 18.79 -1.67 29.67
CA TYR A 224 18.00 -0.52 30.13
C TYR A 224 16.68 -0.96 30.79
N PRO A 225 16.11 -0.16 31.70
CA PRO A 225 16.77 0.96 32.37
C PRO A 225 17.90 0.46 33.30
N ASN A 226 18.89 1.31 33.56
CA ASN A 226 19.94 1.06 34.55
C ASN A 226 20.21 2.37 35.31
N PRO A 227 19.91 2.47 36.62
CA PRO A 227 19.42 1.40 37.51
C PRO A 227 18.01 0.87 37.19
N VAL A 228 17.72 -0.37 37.59
CA VAL A 228 16.43 -1.04 37.35
C VAL A 228 15.68 -1.31 38.66
N SER A 229 14.36 -1.17 38.64
CA SER A 229 13.46 -1.58 39.73
C SER A 229 12.81 -2.94 39.43
N ASP A 230 12.07 -3.07 38.33
CA ASP A 230 11.23 -4.25 38.06
C ASP A 230 11.59 -5.00 36.78
N LYS A 231 11.66 -4.28 35.64
CA LYS A 231 11.82 -4.86 34.31
C LYS A 231 13.09 -4.34 33.67
N LEU A 232 13.99 -5.26 33.34
CA LEU A 232 15.20 -4.97 32.57
C LEU A 232 15.01 -5.44 31.14
N THR A 233 15.45 -4.65 30.17
CA THR A 233 15.49 -5.01 28.76
C THR A 233 16.94 -5.09 28.31
N ALA A 234 17.31 -6.26 27.78
CA ALA A 234 18.55 -6.48 27.07
C ALA A 234 18.32 -6.25 25.58
N ASN A 235 19.02 -5.26 25.04
CA ASN A 235 19.05 -4.97 23.63
C ASN A 235 20.34 -5.55 23.04
N ILE A 236 20.17 -6.66 22.31
CA ILE A 236 21.26 -7.46 21.76
C ILE A 236 21.29 -7.23 20.25
N PHE A 237 22.37 -6.66 19.77
CA PHE A 237 22.64 -6.58 18.35
C PHE A 237 23.46 -7.80 17.91
N SER A 238 22.94 -8.56 16.94
CA SER A 238 23.56 -9.78 16.44
C SER A 238 23.89 -9.66 14.96
N LEU A 239 25.09 -10.09 14.58
CA LEU A 239 25.55 -10.01 13.17
C LEU A 239 25.01 -11.14 12.30
N LEU A 240 24.67 -12.27 12.92
CA LEU A 240 24.22 -13.50 12.29
C LEU A 240 23.05 -14.09 13.08
N PRO A 241 22.06 -14.72 12.43
CA PRO A 241 21.02 -15.43 13.15
C PRO A 241 21.61 -16.69 13.80
N GLY A 242 21.27 -16.99 15.06
CA GLY A 242 21.88 -18.11 15.76
C GLY A 242 21.29 -18.37 17.14
N THR A 243 21.78 -19.44 17.78
CA THR A 243 21.41 -19.76 19.17
C THR A 243 22.44 -19.12 20.11
N ALA A 244 21.96 -18.41 21.12
CA ALA A 244 22.80 -17.81 22.16
C ALA A 244 22.30 -18.19 23.54
N VAL A 245 23.20 -18.24 24.52
CA VAL A 245 22.87 -18.44 25.93
C VAL A 245 23.09 -17.13 26.65
N LEU A 246 22.01 -16.57 27.20
CA LEU A 246 22.05 -15.41 28.08
C LEU A 246 22.10 -15.90 29.53
N SER A 247 22.96 -15.29 30.34
CA SER A 247 23.01 -15.55 31.78
C SER A 247 23.13 -14.25 32.58
N ILE A 248 22.58 -14.27 33.80
CA ILE A 248 22.74 -13.21 34.80
C ILE A 248 23.53 -13.78 35.97
N THR A 249 24.60 -13.09 36.36
CA THR A 249 25.42 -13.42 37.53
C THR A 249 25.44 -12.28 38.53
N ASP A 250 25.64 -12.60 39.81
CA ASP A 250 25.94 -11.61 40.85
C ASP A 250 27.43 -11.24 40.87
N ALA A 251 27.83 -10.38 41.81
CA ALA A 251 29.23 -9.96 42.00
C ALA A 251 30.19 -11.10 42.35
N THR A 252 29.68 -12.25 42.81
CA THR A 252 30.47 -13.47 43.08
C THR A 252 30.53 -14.41 41.88
N GLN A 253 30.02 -13.98 40.73
CA GLN A 253 29.85 -14.78 39.51
C GLN A 253 28.93 -15.99 39.67
N LYS A 254 28.11 -16.03 40.72
CA LYS A 254 27.08 -17.05 40.88
C LYS A 254 25.98 -16.80 39.85
N LYS A 255 25.71 -17.81 39.03
CA LYS A 255 24.65 -17.79 38.00
C LYS A 255 23.28 -17.84 38.66
N LEU A 256 22.48 -16.80 38.44
CA LEU A 256 21.13 -16.64 39.00
C LEU A 256 20.03 -16.89 37.97
N TYR A 257 20.33 -16.62 36.71
CA TYR A 257 19.39 -16.80 35.61
C TYR A 257 20.12 -17.29 34.37
N THR A 258 19.48 -18.16 33.60
CA THR A 258 19.96 -18.55 32.27
C THR A 258 18.80 -18.84 31.35
N GLN A 259 18.94 -18.38 30.11
CA GLN A 259 17.96 -18.56 29.06
C GLN A 259 18.65 -18.79 27.73
N THR A 260 18.23 -19.83 27.02
CA THR A 260 18.60 -20.02 25.61
C THR A 260 17.71 -19.14 24.73
N LEU A 261 18.35 -18.36 23.87
CA LEU A 261 17.73 -17.41 22.96
C LEU A 261 17.97 -17.84 21.51
N ARG A 262 16.97 -17.62 20.66
CA ARG A 262 17.16 -17.60 19.21
C ARG A 262 17.28 -16.15 18.77
N LEU A 263 18.47 -15.74 18.39
CA LEU A 263 18.74 -14.40 17.90
C LEU A 263 18.46 -14.34 16.41
N ASN A 264 17.75 -13.30 15.99
CA ASN A 264 17.68 -12.90 14.60
C ASN A 264 18.85 -11.99 14.28
N LYS A 265 19.25 -11.94 13.01
CA LYS A 265 20.19 -10.92 12.55
C LYS A 265 19.63 -9.52 12.81
N GLY A 266 20.44 -8.67 13.45
CA GLY A 266 20.10 -7.32 13.86
C GLY A 266 19.66 -7.22 15.31
N LEU A 267 18.69 -6.33 15.56
CA LEU A 267 18.29 -5.95 16.91
C LEU A 267 17.34 -6.99 17.54
N ASN A 268 17.67 -7.46 18.74
CA ASN A 268 16.86 -8.39 19.51
C ASN A 268 16.56 -7.77 20.89
N LEU A 269 15.29 -7.59 21.21
CA LEU A 269 14.85 -7.04 22.49
C LEU A 269 14.37 -8.17 23.40
N ILE A 270 15.12 -8.42 24.47
CA ILE A 270 14.87 -9.52 25.42
C ILE A 270 14.51 -8.93 26.78
N ALA A 271 13.34 -9.29 27.30
CA ALA A 271 12.95 -8.94 28.66
C ALA A 271 13.61 -9.89 29.67
N LEU A 272 14.25 -9.33 30.70
CA LEU A 272 14.93 -10.06 31.76
C LEU A 272 14.21 -9.89 33.10
N PRO A 273 14.09 -10.97 33.90
CA PRO A 273 13.44 -10.90 35.21
C PRO A 273 14.35 -10.23 36.24
N ALA A 274 14.19 -8.92 36.42
CA ALA A 274 14.92 -8.16 37.44
C ALA A 274 14.16 -8.06 38.78
N ARG A 275 12.83 -8.24 38.76
CA ARG A 275 11.96 -8.11 39.95
C ARG A 275 12.34 -9.04 41.11
N SER A 276 12.78 -10.25 40.81
CA SER A 276 13.15 -11.27 41.81
C SER A 276 14.58 -11.12 42.34
N LEU A 277 15.35 -10.16 41.80
CA LEU A 277 16.71 -9.89 42.24
C LEU A 277 16.70 -8.93 43.44
N LEU A 278 17.60 -9.16 44.40
CA LEU A 278 17.83 -8.23 45.50
C LEU A 278 18.60 -7.00 45.00
N SER A 279 18.57 -5.90 45.76
CA SER A 279 19.35 -4.71 45.46
C SER A 279 20.84 -5.05 45.38
N GLY A 280 21.53 -4.63 44.32
CA GLY A 280 22.91 -5.02 44.08
C GLY A 280 23.40 -4.81 42.66
N VAL A 281 24.65 -5.22 42.41
CA VAL A 281 25.29 -5.16 41.09
C VAL A 281 25.25 -6.54 40.44
N TYR A 282 24.81 -6.57 39.19
CA TYR A 282 24.67 -7.80 38.40
C TYR A 282 25.34 -7.65 37.04
N PHE A 283 25.75 -8.79 36.49
CA PHE A 283 26.36 -8.90 35.19
C PHE A 283 25.48 -9.76 34.28
N VAL A 284 25.31 -9.34 33.04
CA VAL A 284 24.65 -10.10 31.98
C VAL A 284 25.72 -10.52 31.00
N GLN A 285 25.74 -11.80 30.64
CA GLN A 285 26.60 -12.35 29.59
C GLN A 285 25.75 -13.02 28.53
N VAL A 286 26.10 -12.79 27.27
CA VAL A 286 25.51 -13.48 26.11
C VAL A 286 26.64 -14.20 25.39
N VAL A 287 26.53 -15.53 25.34
CA VAL A 287 27.51 -16.41 24.68
C VAL A 287 26.84 -17.04 23.46
N SER A 288 27.52 -16.99 22.32
CA SER A 288 27.10 -17.59 21.05
C SER A 288 28.32 -18.25 20.42
N GLU A 289 28.13 -19.31 19.64
CA GLU A 289 29.24 -19.94 18.90
C GLU A 289 29.77 -19.01 17.79
N GLU A 290 28.91 -18.15 17.26
CA GLU A 290 29.20 -17.30 16.10
C GLU A 290 29.66 -15.88 16.43
N MET A 291 29.68 -15.49 17.72
CA MET A 291 29.99 -14.12 18.14
C MET A 291 30.86 -14.10 19.38
N ASN A 292 31.65 -13.04 19.54
CA ASN A 292 32.37 -12.78 20.78
C ASN A 292 31.38 -12.65 21.96
N VAL A 293 31.85 -13.03 23.15
CA VAL A 293 31.05 -12.93 24.38
C VAL A 293 30.69 -11.47 24.63
N LEU A 294 29.39 -11.18 24.69
CA LEU A 294 28.89 -9.87 25.04
C LEU A 294 28.66 -9.82 26.54
N SER A 295 29.05 -8.70 27.16
CA SER A 295 28.84 -8.50 28.59
C SER A 295 28.27 -7.11 28.88
N GLY A 296 27.43 -7.03 29.90
CA GLY A 296 26.81 -5.80 30.35
C GLY A 296 26.64 -5.83 31.86
N LYS A 297 26.68 -4.65 32.50
CA LYS A 297 26.48 -4.49 33.95
C LYS A 297 25.22 -3.68 34.19
N PHE A 298 24.44 -4.07 35.19
CA PHE A 298 23.33 -3.25 35.68
C PHE A 298 23.26 -3.23 37.20
N ILE A 299 22.57 -2.21 37.73
CA ILE A 299 22.35 -2.01 39.16
C ILE A 299 20.86 -2.21 39.44
N LYS A 300 20.54 -3.11 40.37
CA LYS A 300 19.19 -3.29 40.92
C LYS A 300 19.04 -2.40 42.15
N LEU A 301 18.00 -1.57 42.15
CA LEU A 301 17.61 -0.74 43.30
C LEU A 301 16.87 -1.56 44.35
#